data_AF-A0A7D4Q6Z3-F1
#
_entry.id   AF-A0A7D4Q6Z3-F1
#
_cell.length_a   1.000
_cell.length_b   1.000
_cell.length_c   1.000
_cell.angle_alpha   90.00
_cell.angle_beta   90.00
_cell.angle_gamma   90.00
#
_symmetry.space_group_name_H-M   'P 1'
#
loop_
_entity.id
_entity.type
_entity.pdbx_description
1 polymer ?
#
loop_
_entity_poly.entity_id
_entity_poly.type
_entity_poly.pdbx_seq_one_letter_code
_entity_poly.pdbx_strand_id
1 'polypeptide(L)' 'MSTAKKQTTPEGEKEWEDPLHPNQPSDARDKEQIERQYEEAKRRKDNLSETDHIDKEKKN' A
#
# COMPACT_ATOMS: atom_id res chain seq x y z
N MET A 1 -1.50 -44.20 -40.82
CA MET A 1 -2.65 -43.30 -41.01
C MET A 1 -2.70 -42.37 -39.81
N SER A 2 -2.36 -41.09 -40.00
CA SER A 2 -2.26 -40.11 -38.92
C SER A 2 -3.60 -39.40 -38.76
N THR A 3 -4.30 -39.61 -37.66
CA THR A 3 -5.53 -38.88 -37.35
C THR A 3 -5.21 -37.72 -36.41
N ALA A 4 -4.98 -36.55 -36.99
CA ALA A 4 -4.89 -35.30 -36.24
C ALA A 4 -6.28 -34.96 -35.68
N LYS A 5 -6.45 -35.04 -34.36
CA LYS A 5 -7.64 -34.53 -33.67
C LYS A 5 -7.58 -33.00 -33.69
N LYS A 6 -8.49 -32.39 -34.45
CA LYS A 6 -8.73 -30.94 -34.45
C LYS A 6 -9.44 -30.59 -33.14
N GLN A 7 -8.75 -29.91 -32.23
CA GLN A 7 -9.39 -29.35 -31.02
C GLN A 7 -10.33 -28.23 -31.45
N THR A 8 -11.63 -28.43 -31.23
CA THR A 8 -12.66 -27.41 -31.36
C THR A 8 -12.70 -26.60 -30.07
N THR A 9 -12.14 -25.39 -30.07
CA THR A 9 -12.44 -24.41 -29.02
C THR A 9 -13.91 -23.98 -29.17
N PRO A 10 -14.73 -24.06 -28.11
CA PRO A 10 -16.13 -23.67 -28.18
C PRO A 10 -16.22 -22.16 -28.44
N GLU A 11 -16.95 -21.83 -29.50
CA GLU A 11 -17.27 -20.47 -29.95
C GLU A 11 -18.11 -19.77 -28.86
N GLY A 12 -17.45 -19.06 -27.95
CA GLY A 12 -18.12 -18.34 -26.85
C GLY A 12 -17.28 -18.08 -25.61
N GLU A 13 -16.12 -18.72 -25.45
CA GLU A 13 -15.24 -18.47 -24.31
C GLU A 13 -14.38 -17.23 -24.57
N LYS A 14 -14.68 -16.14 -23.86
CA LYS A 14 -13.82 -14.96 -23.84
C LYS A 14 -12.57 -15.29 -23.03
N GLU A 15 -11.46 -15.53 -23.71
CA GLU A 15 -10.13 -15.59 -23.08
C GLU A 15 -9.83 -14.20 -22.49
N TRP A 16 -9.81 -14.12 -21.17
CA TRP A 16 -9.40 -12.92 -20.47
C TRP A 16 -7.88 -12.91 -20.41
N GLU A 17 -7.27 -11.86 -20.94
CA GLU A 17 -5.84 -11.64 -20.81
C GLU A 17 -5.46 -11.56 -19.32
N ASP A 18 -4.44 -12.33 -18.95
CA ASP A 18 -3.93 -12.34 -17.59
C ASP A 18 -3.35 -10.94 -17.29
N PRO A 19 -3.76 -10.26 -16.20
CA PRO A 19 -3.25 -8.94 -15.88
C PRO A 19 -1.72 -8.95 -15.86
N LEU A 20 -1.08 -7.94 -16.46
CA LEU A 20 0.36 -8.01 -16.75
C LEU A 20 1.22 -8.21 -15.49
N HIS A 21 0.75 -7.78 -14.30
CA HIS A 21 1.49 -7.88 -13.04
C HIS A 21 0.58 -7.91 -11.78
N PRO A 22 -0.15 -8.99 -11.47
CA PRO A 22 -1.03 -9.06 -10.28
C PRO A 22 -0.25 -9.09 -8.96
N ASN A 23 1.04 -9.44 -9.02
CA ASN A 23 1.91 -9.65 -7.86
C ASN A 23 2.81 -8.46 -7.51
N GLN A 24 2.75 -7.34 -8.25
CA GLN A 24 3.55 -6.17 -7.86
C GLN A 24 2.84 -5.38 -6.77
N PRO A 25 3.39 -5.29 -5.54
CA PRO A 25 2.90 -4.40 -4.51
C PRO A 25 3.36 -2.98 -4.87
N SER A 26 2.77 -2.41 -5.92
CA SER A 26 2.92 -0.99 -6.25
C SER A 26 1.78 -0.18 -5.65
N ASP A 27 1.18 -0.71 -4.59
CA ASP A 27 0.05 -0.10 -3.94
C ASP A 27 0.51 1.24 -3.36
N ALA A 28 0.02 2.33 -3.95
CA ALA A 28 0.31 3.69 -3.50
C ALA A 28 0.01 3.87 -2.00
N ARG A 29 -0.84 3.00 -1.43
CA ARG A 29 -1.12 2.92 0.01
C ARG A 29 0.12 2.60 0.85
N ASP A 30 1.09 1.82 0.37
CA ASP A 30 2.28 1.47 1.18
C ASP A 30 3.12 2.69 1.51
N LYS A 31 3.25 3.62 0.55
CA LYS A 31 3.94 4.90 0.77
C LYS A 31 3.16 5.77 1.77
N GLU A 32 1.85 5.86 1.61
CA GLU A 32 0.98 6.61 2.51
C GLU A 32 1.03 6.08 3.95
N GLN A 33 1.12 4.76 4.14
CA GLN A 33 1.24 4.14 5.46
C GLN A 33 2.54 4.53 6.17
N ILE A 34 3.65 4.58 5.45
CA ILE A 34 4.95 4.99 5.99
C ILE A 34 4.92 6.47 6.39
N GLU A 35 4.34 7.32 5.54
CA GLU A 35 4.20 8.76 5.81
C GLU A 35 3.34 9.01 7.07
N ARG A 36 2.23 8.30 7.24
CA ARG A 36 1.41 8.41 8.46
C ARG A 36 2.18 8.03 9.71
N GLN A 37 2.93 6.93 9.67
CA GLN A 37 3.72 6.47 10.82
C GLN A 37 4.77 7.51 11.19
N TYR A 38 5.43 8.11 10.20
CA TYR A 38 6.41 9.18 10.41
C TYR A 38 5.76 10.40 11.08
N GLU A 39 4.64 10.89 10.56
CA GLU A 39 3.95 12.06 11.11
C GLU A 39 3.42 11.81 12.53
N GLU A 40 2.96 10.60 12.84
CA GLU A 40 2.53 10.24 14.19
C GLU A 40 3.71 10.15 15.16
N ALA A 41 4.83 9.56 14.74
CA ALA A 41 6.06 9.53 15.53
C ALA A 41 6.59 10.93 15.82
N LYS A 42 6.52 11.83 14.83
CA LYS A 42 6.88 13.24 14.98
C LYS A 42 6.01 13.93 16.03
N ARG A 43 4.67 13.80 15.94
CA ARG A 43 3.75 14.36 16.94
C ARG A 43 4.00 13.81 18.35
N ARG A 44 4.22 12.49 18.47
CA ARG A 44 4.55 11.87 19.77
C ARG A 44 5.85 12.41 20.34
N LYS A 45 6.88 12.55 19.50
CA LYS A 45 8.17 13.12 19.90
C LYS A 45 7.99 14.56 20.35
N ASP A 46 7.31 15.38 19.54
CA ASP A 46 7.13 16.79 19.84
C ASP A 46 6.39 16.96 21.18
N ASN A 47 5.26 16.27 21.39
CA ASN A 47 4.53 16.27 22.66
C ASN A 47 5.35 15.77 23.86
N LEU A 48 6.26 14.81 23.66
CA LEU A 48 7.10 14.27 24.73
C LEU A 48 8.32 15.15 25.02
N SER A 49 8.83 15.84 24.00
CA SER A 49 9.98 16.74 24.09
C SER A 49 9.62 18.18 24.38
N GLU A 50 8.32 18.49 24.49
CA GLU A 50 7.84 19.84 24.82
C GLU A 50 8.11 20.13 26.32
N THR A 51 9.31 20.64 26.60
CA THR A 51 9.73 21.07 27.94
C THR A 51 9.36 22.52 28.25
N ASP A 52 8.97 23.27 27.22
CA ASP A 52 8.76 24.72 27.28
C ASP A 52 7.68 25.16 28.28
N HIS A 53 6.75 24.29 28.66
CA HIS A 53 5.69 24.59 29.61
C HIS A 53 5.94 24.06 31.04
N ILE A 54 7.02 23.32 31.27
CA ILE A 54 7.38 22.78 32.59
C ILE A 54 8.13 23.84 33.43
N ASP A 55 8.96 24.67 32.79
CA ASP A 55 9.78 25.70 33.46
C ASP A 55 9.17 27.11 33.42
N LYS A 56 7.92 27.28 32.98
CA LYS A 56 7.25 28.59 33.05
C LYS A 56 6.95 28.91 34.51
N GLU A 57 7.82 29.72 35.12
CA GLU A 57 7.57 30.36 36.42
C GLU A 57 6.12 30.87 36.46
N LYS A 58 5.31 30.25 37.32
CA LYS A 58 4.01 30.81 37.69
C LYS A 58 4.30 32.08 38.48
N LYS A 59 4.29 33.22 37.80
CA LYS A 59 4.25 34.53 38.46
C LYS A 59 2.92 34.61 39.22
N ASN A 60 2.99 34.38 40.53
CA ASN A 60 1.97 34.82 41.48
C ASN A 60 2.18 36.31 41.78
#